data_AF-A0A0D8JDD2-F1
#
_entry.id   AF-A0A0D8JDD2-F1
#
_cell.length_a   1.000
_cell.length_b   1.000
_cell.length_c   1.000
_cell.angle_alpha   90.00
_cell.angle_beta   90.00
_cell.angle_gamma   90.00
#
_symmetry.space_group_name_H-M   'P 1'
#
loop_
_entity.id
_entity.type
_entity.pdbx_description
1 polymer ?
#
loop_
_entity_poly.entity_id
_entity_poly.type
_entity_poly.pdbx_seq_one_letter_code
_entity_poly.pdbx_strand_id
1 'polypeptide(L)'
;MYNEDRNFDTDKLLKEAFTSEPEFKLSENFTDALVKQVERRFAWKQYLREFAIYLAVILGIMLVAAVLAFVWYDVTVSGWMAFFTKNASLVVGINLLLVFVLFADRVLLRYFMYKASTE
;
A
#
# COMPACT_ATOMS: atom_id res chain seq x y z
N MET A 1 3.20 -23.41 27.01
CA MET A 1 4.38 -22.57 27.31
C MET A 1 4.25 -21.34 26.45
N TYR A 2 3.57 -20.31 26.98
CA TYR A 2 3.21 -19.08 26.27
C TYR A 2 4.36 -18.09 26.51
N ASN A 3 4.87 -17.47 25.44
CA ASN A 3 6.01 -16.54 25.51
C ASN A 3 5.51 -15.16 25.94
N GLU A 4 5.68 -14.83 27.23
CA GLU A 4 5.14 -13.62 27.86
C GLU A 4 6.19 -12.49 28.05
N ASP A 5 7.34 -12.54 27.37
CA ASP A 5 8.47 -11.61 27.61
C ASP A 5 8.71 -10.59 26.47
N ARG A 6 7.65 -9.95 25.97
CA ARG A 6 7.79 -8.78 25.08
C ARG A 6 6.79 -7.66 25.38
N ASN A 7 6.44 -7.48 26.66
CA ASN A 7 5.70 -6.29 27.07
C ASN A 7 6.69 -5.13 27.22
N PHE A 8 6.98 -4.46 26.11
CA PHE A 8 7.69 -3.18 26.11
C PHE A 8 6.78 -2.20 26.84
N ASP A 9 7.05 -1.98 28.12
CA ASP A 9 6.21 -1.29 29.10
C ASP A 9 6.10 0.20 28.75
N THR A 10 5.35 0.46 27.68
CA THR A 10 5.20 1.77 27.04
C THR A 10 4.56 2.74 28.01
N ASP A 11 3.71 2.24 28.91
CA ASP A 11 3.10 3.00 30.00
C ASP A 11 4.11 3.50 31.03
N LYS A 12 5.15 2.71 31.34
CA LYS A 12 6.21 3.12 32.26
C LYS A 12 7.06 4.24 31.65
N LEU A 13 7.41 4.11 30.37
CA LEU A 13 8.16 5.12 29.60
C LEU A 13 7.36 6.42 29.42
N LEU A 14 6.05 6.33 29.15
CA LEU A 14 5.16 7.49 29.06
C LEU A 14 5.07 8.22 30.42
N LYS A 15 4.88 7.48 31.51
CA LYS A 15 4.76 8.05 32.85
C LYS A 15 6.05 8.74 33.30
N GLU A 16 7.20 8.18 32.96
CA GLU A 16 8.51 8.78 33.23
C GLU A 16 8.70 10.07 32.41
N ALA A 17 8.40 10.05 31.10
CA ALA A 17 8.50 11.22 30.23
C ALA A 17 7.57 12.39 30.62
N PHE A 18 6.40 12.12 31.20
CA PHE A 18 5.46 13.15 31.65
C PHE A 18 5.73 13.71 33.05
N THR A 19 6.52 13.02 33.89
CA THR A 19 6.78 13.44 35.29
C THR A 19 8.10 14.21 35.43
N SER A 20 9.05 14.00 34.51
CA SER A 20 10.29 14.78 34.42
C SER A 20 10.05 16.16 33.80
N GLU A 21 10.50 17.23 34.46
CA GLU A 21 10.51 18.58 33.85
C GLU A 21 11.37 18.54 32.56
N PRO A 22 10.85 19.03 31.43
CA PRO A 22 11.55 18.92 30.16
C PRO A 22 12.82 19.78 30.17
N GLU A 23 13.99 19.14 30.22
CA GLU A 23 15.30 19.82 30.05
C GLU A 23 15.44 20.49 28.67
N PHE A 24 14.56 20.16 27.73
CA PHE A 24 14.49 20.73 26.39
C PHE A 24 13.16 21.43 26.14
N LYS A 25 13.23 22.74 25.86
CA LYS A 25 12.12 23.47 25.28
C LYS A 25 11.97 23.05 23.82
N LEU A 26 10.78 22.58 23.45
CA LEU A 26 10.44 22.32 22.05
C LEU A 26 10.62 23.62 21.25
N SER A 27 11.31 23.55 20.10
CA SER A 27 11.41 24.70 19.20
C SER A 27 10.00 25.12 18.77
N GLU A 28 9.76 26.42 18.57
CA GLU A 28 8.44 26.94 18.16
C GLU A 28 7.86 26.21 16.92
N ASN A 29 8.73 25.73 16.03
CA ASN A 29 8.36 25.01 14.79
C ASN A 29 8.30 23.47 14.94
N PHE A 30 8.47 22.93 16.14
CA PHE A 30 8.53 21.47 16.36
C PHE A 30 7.21 20.79 16.00
N THR A 31 6.09 21.40 16.40
CA THR A 31 4.74 20.91 16.09
C THR A 31 4.51 20.89 14.58
N ASP A 32 4.89 21.96 13.89
CA ASP A 32 4.73 22.05 12.43
C ASP A 32 5.60 21.02 11.68
N ALA A 33 6.85 20.84 12.13
CA ALA A 33 7.74 19.84 11.56
C ALA A 33 7.21 18.42 11.76
N LEU A 34 6.70 18.11 12.95
CA LEU A 34 6.08 16.81 13.25
C LEU A 34 4.81 16.59 12.42
N VAL A 35 3.91 17.58 12.39
CA VAL A 35 2.65 17.50 11.64
C VAL A 35 2.93 17.23 10.16
N LYS A 36 3.84 17.99 9.53
CA LYS A 36 4.22 17.79 8.12
C LYS A 36 4.79 16.40 7.84
N GLN A 37 5.56 15.85 8.78
CA GLN A 37 6.17 14.52 8.63
C GLN A 37 5.12 13.40 8.79
N VAL A 38 4.20 13.56 9.74
CA VAL A 38 3.10 12.62 10.00
C VAL A 38 2.09 12.63 8.85
N GLU A 39 1.68 13.80 8.38
CA GLU A 39 0.76 13.96 7.25
C GLU A 39 1.30 13.29 6.00
N ARG A 40 2.57 13.53 5.67
CA ARG A 40 3.22 12.87 4.53
C ARG A 40 3.16 11.35 4.68
N ARG A 41 3.49 10.81 5.85
CA ARG A 41 3.47 9.36 6.08
C ARG A 41 2.06 8.77 5.98
N PHE A 42 1.05 9.49 6.48
CA PHE A 42 -0.35 9.10 6.36
C PHE A 42 -0.85 9.13 4.92
N ALA A 43 -0.53 10.19 4.16
CA ALA A 43 -0.88 10.33 2.75
C ALA A 43 -0.32 9.16 1.92
N TRP A 44 0.96 8.82 2.10
CA TRP A 44 1.58 7.66 1.44
C TRP A 44 0.86 6.34 1.76
N LYS A 45 0.54 6.11 3.03
CA LYS A 45 -0.19 4.91 3.46
C LYS A 45 -1.57 4.85 2.83
N GLN A 46 -2.25 5.98 2.73
CA GLN A 46 -3.58 6.07 2.11
C GLN A 46 -3.53 5.80 0.60
N TYR A 47 -2.58 6.41 -0.13
CA TYR A 47 -2.45 6.19 -1.57
C TYR A 47 -2.12 4.73 -1.92
N LEU A 48 -1.20 4.11 -1.16
CA LEU A 48 -0.88 2.70 -1.34
C LEU A 48 -2.06 1.78 -1.01
N ARG A 49 -2.83 2.12 0.03
CA ARG A 49 -4.04 1.35 0.39
C ARG A 49 -5.10 1.45 -0.70
N GLU A 50 -5.36 2.63 -1.23
CA GLU A 50 -6.31 2.80 -2.32
C GLU A 50 -5.85 2.05 -3.57
N PHE A 51 -4.58 2.19 -3.96
CA PHE A 51 -4.00 1.42 -5.06
C PHE A 51 -4.18 -0.10 -4.87
N ALA A 52 -3.89 -0.62 -3.68
CA ALA A 52 -4.05 -2.04 -3.36
C ALA A 52 -5.51 -2.51 -3.44
N ILE A 53 -6.48 -1.68 -3.02
CA ILE A 53 -7.91 -1.99 -3.13
C ILE A 53 -8.31 -2.10 -4.60
N TYR A 54 -7.95 -1.13 -5.45
CA TYR A 54 -8.26 -1.19 -6.88
C TYR A 54 -7.62 -2.40 -7.56
N LEU A 55 -6.36 -2.68 -7.23
CA LEU A 55 -5.65 -3.86 -7.75
C LEU A 55 -6.33 -5.17 -7.30
N ALA A 56 -6.77 -5.26 -6.05
CA ALA A 56 -7.51 -6.41 -5.55
C ALA A 56 -8.86 -6.61 -6.26
N VAL A 57 -9.59 -5.53 -6.56
CA VAL A 57 -10.85 -5.61 -7.32
C VAL A 57 -10.60 -6.16 -8.73
N ILE A 58 -9.57 -5.66 -9.41
CA ILE A 58 -9.23 -6.09 -10.77
C ILE A 58 -8.78 -7.56 -10.79
N LEU A 59 -7.92 -7.95 -9.85
CA LEU A 59 -7.53 -9.36 -9.68
C LEU A 59 -8.73 -10.25 -9.35
N GLY A 60 -9.67 -9.77 -8.53
CA GLY A 60 -10.91 -10.47 -8.21
C GLY A 60 -11.77 -10.72 -9.45
N ILE A 61 -11.93 -9.70 -10.31
CA ILE A 61 -12.67 -9.84 -11.58
C ILE A 61 -11.96 -10.84 -12.50
N MET A 62 -10.63 -10.76 -12.63
CA MET A 62 -9.87 -11.72 -13.44
C MET A 62 -10.00 -13.16 -12.91
N LEU A 63 -9.99 -13.34 -11.60
CA LEU A 63 -10.14 -14.66 -10.97
C LEU A 63 -11.54 -15.24 -11.21
N VAL A 64 -12.59 -14.43 -11.05
CA VAL A 64 -13.97 -14.87 -11.35
C VAL A 64 -14.11 -15.25 -12.82
N ALA A 65 -13.56 -14.44 -13.73
CA ALA A 65 -13.56 -14.75 -15.16
C ALA A 65 -12.81 -16.05 -15.48
N ALA A 66 -11.66 -16.30 -14.83
CA ALA A 66 -10.90 -17.53 -15.00
C ALA A 66 -11.68 -18.76 -14.49
N VAL A 67 -12.36 -18.65 -13.34
CA VAL A 67 -13.21 -19.73 -12.81
C VAL A 67 -14.38 -20.02 -13.74
N LEU A 68 -15.06 -18.99 -14.24
CA LEU A 68 -16.15 -19.17 -15.21
C LEU A 68 -15.65 -19.82 -16.49
N ALA A 69 -14.49 -19.40 -17.00
CA ALA A 69 -13.88 -20.01 -18.17
C ALA A 69 -13.56 -21.49 -17.94
N PHE A 70 -13.02 -21.84 -16.76
CA PHE A 70 -12.72 -23.21 -16.38
C PHE A 70 -13.99 -24.08 -16.34
N VAL A 71 -15.07 -23.58 -15.72
CA VAL A 71 -16.33 -24.33 -15.54
C VAL A 71 -17.14 -24.46 -16.84
N TRP A 72 -17.18 -23.42 -17.68
CA TRP A 72 -18.01 -23.41 -18.90
C TRP A 72 -17.31 -23.95 -20.15
N TYR A 73 -16.00 -23.76 -20.28
CA TYR A 73 -15.26 -24.11 -21.50
C TYR A 73 -14.32 -25.31 -21.33
N ASP A 74 -14.39 -25.98 -20.18
CA ASP A 74 -13.59 -27.16 -19.82
C ASP A 74 -12.08 -26.94 -20.06
N VAL A 75 -11.63 -25.71 -19.83
CA VAL A 75 -10.27 -25.30 -20.18
C VAL A 75 -9.29 -25.92 -19.21
N THR A 76 -8.45 -26.82 -19.71
CA THR A 76 -7.40 -27.44 -18.90
C THR A 76 -6.34 -26.43 -18.44
N VAL A 77 -5.77 -26.66 -17.25
CA VAL A 77 -4.66 -25.86 -16.71
C VAL A 77 -3.48 -25.83 -17.70
N SER A 78 -3.21 -26.94 -18.40
CA SER A 78 -2.21 -27.02 -19.47
C SER A 78 -2.50 -26.09 -20.64
N GLY A 79 -3.77 -25.90 -21.02
CA GLY A 79 -4.17 -24.98 -22.08
C GLY A 79 -3.94 -23.52 -21.71
N TRP A 80 -4.25 -23.15 -20.46
CA TRP A 80 -3.95 -21.82 -19.92
C TRP A 80 -2.45 -21.57 -19.86
N MET A 81 -1.68 -22.55 -19.40
CA MET A 81 -0.23 -22.41 -19.27
C MET A 81 0.41 -22.24 -20.65
N ALA A 82 -0.02 -23.04 -21.65
CA ALA A 82 0.42 -22.90 -23.04
C ALA A 82 0.05 -21.53 -23.64
N PHE A 83 -1.15 -21.01 -23.35
CA PHE A 83 -1.58 -19.69 -23.78
C PHE A 83 -0.70 -18.59 -23.17
N PHE A 84 -0.43 -18.65 -21.87
CA PHE A 84 0.43 -17.70 -21.17
C PHE A 84 1.86 -17.76 -21.67
N THR A 85 2.44 -18.94 -21.90
CA THR A 85 3.81 -19.06 -22.40
C THR A 85 3.93 -18.57 -23.84
N LYS A 86 2.92 -18.84 -24.68
CA LYS A 86 2.90 -18.42 -26.09
C LYS A 86 2.70 -16.91 -26.25
N ASN A 87 1.90 -16.30 -25.37
CA ASN A 87 1.60 -14.88 -25.38
C ASN A 87 2.27 -14.12 -24.23
N ALA A 88 3.36 -14.65 -23.69
CA ALA A 88 3.97 -14.14 -22.47
C ALA A 88 4.32 -12.65 -22.56
N SER A 89 4.90 -12.23 -23.70
CA SER A 89 5.27 -10.81 -23.90
C SER A 89 4.05 -9.89 -23.88
N LEU A 90 2.95 -10.29 -24.53
CA LEU A 90 1.71 -9.51 -24.58
C LEU A 90 0.99 -9.48 -23.24
N VAL A 91 0.84 -10.63 -22.58
CA VAL A 91 0.16 -10.73 -21.30
C VAL A 91 0.90 -9.95 -20.22
N VAL A 92 2.23 -10.12 -20.16
CA VAL A 92 3.07 -9.37 -19.21
C VAL A 92 3.08 -7.89 -19.56
N GLY A 93 3.20 -7.53 -20.84
CA GLY A 93 3.19 -6.14 -21.28
C GLY A 93 1.90 -5.41 -20.92
N ILE A 94 0.74 -6.02 -21.19
CA ILE A 94 -0.56 -5.45 -20.86
C ILE A 94 -0.74 -5.35 -19.33
N ASN A 95 -0.42 -6.40 -18.58
CA ASN A 95 -0.53 -6.35 -17.12
C ASN A 95 0.38 -5.28 -16.51
N LEU A 96 1.62 -5.18 -17.00
CA LEU A 96 2.57 -4.16 -16.55
C LEU A 96 2.08 -2.76 -16.87
N LEU A 97 1.57 -2.51 -18.08
CA LEU A 97 0.96 -1.23 -18.44
C LEU A 97 -0.24 -0.89 -17.57
N LEU A 98 -1.12 -1.85 -17.33
CA LEU A 98 -2.32 -1.65 -16.53
C LEU A 98 -1.96 -1.30 -15.07
N VAL A 99 -1.01 -2.04 -14.49
CA VAL A 99 -0.47 -1.75 -13.15
C VAL A 99 0.23 -0.40 -13.12
N PHE A 100 1.02 -0.07 -14.14
CA PHE A 100 1.72 1.21 -14.23
C PHE A 100 0.75 2.39 -14.33
N VAL A 101 -0.29 2.29 -15.16
CA VAL A 101 -1.32 3.33 -15.30
C VAL A 101 -2.09 3.49 -14.01
N LEU A 102 -2.50 2.39 -13.35
CA LEU A 102 -3.15 2.45 -12.03
C LEU A 102 -2.25 3.08 -10.97
N PHE A 103 -0.98 2.72 -10.96
CA PHE A 103 -0.01 3.28 -10.03
C PHE A 103 0.22 4.76 -10.31
N ALA A 104 0.35 5.15 -11.58
CA ALA A 104 0.52 6.53 -11.97
C ALA A 104 -0.70 7.38 -11.59
N ASP A 105 -1.90 6.90 -11.90
CA ASP A 105 -3.15 7.59 -11.60
C ASP A 105 -3.39 7.72 -10.08
N ARG A 106 -3.25 6.62 -9.34
CA ARG A 106 -3.65 6.56 -7.93
C ARG A 106 -2.55 6.94 -6.95
N VAL A 107 -1.28 6.75 -7.32
CA VAL A 107 -0.14 7.03 -6.46
C VAL A 107 0.62 8.26 -6.94
N LEU A 108 1.07 8.29 -8.20
CA LEU A 108 1.92 9.39 -8.68
C LEU A 108 1.18 10.72 -8.78
N LEU A 109 0.01 10.78 -9.43
CA LEU A 109 -0.73 12.03 -9.59
C LEU A 109 -1.18 12.62 -8.25
N ARG A 110 -1.65 11.77 -7.34
CA ARG A 110 -2.06 12.22 -6.00
C ARG A 110 -0.88 12.67 -5.16
N TYR A 111 0.25 11.98 -5.26
CA TYR A 111 1.49 12.40 -4.62
C TYR A 111 1.98 13.75 -5.18
N PHE A 112 1.98 13.93 -6.50
CA PHE A 112 2.39 15.19 -7.13
C PHE A 112 1.46 16.34 -6.78
N MET A 113 0.13 16.12 -6.75
CA MET A 113 -0.83 17.13 -6.30
C MET A 113 -0.61 17.53 -4.84
N TYR A 114 -0.39 16.56 -3.94
CA TYR A 114 -0.09 16.85 -2.54
C TYR A 114 1.25 17.58 -2.37
N LYS A 115 2.26 17.23 -3.16
CA LYS A 115 3.55 17.94 -3.14
C LYS A 115 3.39 19.38 -3.64
N ALA A 116 2.67 19.59 -4.73
CA ALA A 116 2.46 20.91 -5.34
C ALA A 116 1.58 21.86 -4.49
N SER A 117 0.73 21.33 -3.61
CA SER A 117 -0.07 22.15 -2.69
C SER A 117 0.68 22.57 -1.41
N THR A 118 1.87 22.01 -1.17
CA THR A 118 2.64 22.20 0.08
C THR A 118 3.98 22.94 -0.16
N GLU A 119 4.26 23.31 -1.40
CA GLU A 119 5.28 24.28 -1.85
C GLU A 119 4.61 25.63 -2.11
#